data_AF-A0ABD0JFW2-F1
#
_entry.id   AF-A0ABD0JFW2-F1
#
_cell.length_a   1.000
_cell.length_b   1.000
_cell.length_c   1.000
_cell.angle_alpha   90.00
_cell.angle_beta   90.00
_cell.angle_gamma   90.00
#
_symmetry.space_group_name_H-M   'P 1'
#
loop_
_entity.id
_entity.type
_entity.pdbx_description
1 polymer ?
#
loop_
_entity_poly.entity_id
_entity_poly.type
_entity_poly.pdbx_seq_one_letter_code
_entity_poly.pdbx_strand_id
1 'polypeptide(L)'
;IAGNQALPVYITGNQALPVYITGNQALPVYITGNQALPVYITGNQALPVYITGNQALPVYITGNQALPVYITGNQALPVYITGNQALPVYITGNQALPVYITGNQALPVYITGNQALPVYITGNQALPVYITGNQALPVYITGNQALPVYITGKRAFPV
;
A
#
# COMPACT_ATOMS: atom_id res chain seq x y z
N ILE A 1 -1.42 3.20 19.31
CA ILE A 1 -0.18 2.67 19.97
C ILE A 1 0.93 3.67 19.67
N ALA A 2 1.59 4.20 20.72
CA ALA A 2 2.62 5.23 20.60
C ALA A 2 3.82 4.87 21.49
N GLY A 3 5.05 5.00 20.97
CA GLY A 3 6.27 4.74 21.74
C GLY A 3 7.55 4.82 20.91
N ASN A 4 8.70 5.02 21.57
CA ASN A 4 10.01 5.10 20.90
C ASN A 4 10.47 3.73 20.36
N GLN A 5 9.94 2.64 20.93
CA GLN A 5 10.00 1.26 20.44
C GLN A 5 8.60 0.66 20.58
N ALA A 6 7.90 0.39 19.48
CA ALA A 6 6.59 -0.25 19.53
C ALA A 6 6.75 -1.78 19.50
N LEU A 7 6.07 -2.50 20.40
CA LEU A 7 5.89 -3.97 20.35
C LEU A 7 5.18 -4.40 19.05
N PRO A 8 5.32 -5.65 18.56
CA PRO A 8 4.57 -6.10 17.40
C PRO A 8 3.07 -5.96 17.67
N VAL A 9 2.33 -5.47 16.68
CA VAL A 9 0.91 -5.17 16.84
C VAL A 9 0.09 -6.19 16.08
N TYR A 10 -0.77 -6.90 16.80
CA TYR A 10 -1.73 -7.84 16.23
C TYR A 10 -3.14 -7.38 16.54
N ILE A 11 -3.91 -7.09 15.49
CA ILE A 11 -5.32 -6.69 15.60
C ILE A 11 -6.14 -7.65 14.77
N THR A 12 -7.06 -8.36 15.42
CA THR A 12 -8.00 -9.26 14.77
C THR A 12 -9.42 -8.96 15.23
N GLY A 13 -10.38 -8.89 14.31
CA GLY A 13 -11.77 -8.63 14.68
C GLY A 13 -12.73 -8.65 13.50
N ASN A 14 -14.00 -8.94 13.78
CA ASN A 14 -15.06 -8.91 12.77
C ASN A 14 -15.36 -7.46 12.33
N GLN A 15 -15.26 -6.52 13.29
CA GLN A 15 -15.30 -5.07 13.13
C GLN A 15 -14.06 -4.52 13.84
N ALA A 16 -13.00 -4.18 13.11
CA ALA A 16 -11.80 -3.59 13.71
C ALA A 16 -12.01 -2.08 13.86
N LEU A 17 -11.75 -1.54 15.06
CA LEU A 17 -11.73 -0.09 15.36
C LEU A 17 -10.64 0.64 14.58
N PRO A 18 -10.72 1.99 14.43
CA PRO A 18 -9.69 2.73 13.71
C PRO A 18 -8.34 2.52 14.41
N VAL A 19 -7.31 2.21 13.62
CA VAL A 19 -5.99 1.84 14.14
C VAL A 19 -5.03 2.99 13.89
N TYR A 20 -4.43 3.50 14.97
CA TYR A 20 -3.37 4.51 14.91
C TYR A 20 -2.10 3.97 15.54
N ILE A 21 -1.03 3.86 14.74
CA ILE A 21 0.28 3.37 15.17
C ILE A 21 1.32 4.43 14.83
N THR A 22 2.03 4.92 15.84
CA THR A 22 3.13 5.89 15.70
C THR A 22 4.36 5.42 16.46
N GLY A 23 5.54 5.47 15.84
CA GLY A 23 6.79 5.13 16.53
C GLY A 23 8.06 5.42 15.72
N ASN A 24 9.17 5.65 16.42
CA ASN A 24 10.48 5.84 15.78
C ASN A 24 11.03 4.52 15.21
N GLN A 25 10.83 3.42 15.96
CA GLN A 25 11.14 2.05 15.60
C GLN A 25 9.85 1.23 15.77
N ALA A 26 9.16 0.87 14.68
CA ALA A 26 7.95 0.05 14.76
C ALA A 26 8.24 -1.41 14.40
N LEU A 27 7.87 -2.34 15.29
CA LEU A 27 7.83 -3.78 15.02
C LEU A 27 6.67 -4.14 14.06
N PRO A 28 6.63 -5.36 13.49
CA PRO A 28 5.63 -5.74 12.48
C PRO A 28 4.19 -5.44 12.90
N VAL A 29 3.38 -5.00 11.95
CA VAL A 29 1.96 -4.71 12.15
C VAL A 29 1.13 -5.70 11.35
N TYR A 30 0.25 -6.43 12.04
CA TYR A 30 -0.70 -7.37 11.45
C TYR A 30 -2.13 -6.96 11.81
N ILE A 31 -2.92 -6.65 10.79
CA ILE A 31 -4.32 -6.25 10.94
C ILE A 31 -5.17 -7.18 10.07
N THR A 32 -6.08 -7.92 10.70
CA THR A 32 -7.01 -8.82 10.01
C THR A 32 -8.44 -8.52 10.44
N GLY A 33 -9.36 -8.32 9.50
CA GLY A 33 -10.77 -8.19 9.85
C GLY A 33 -11.76 -8.22 8.71
N ASN A 34 -13.03 -8.51 9.01
CA ASN A 34 -14.09 -8.53 7.99
C ASN A 34 -14.49 -7.11 7.56
N GLN A 35 -14.60 -6.20 8.53
CA GLN A 35 -14.71 -4.76 8.31
C GLN A 35 -13.62 -4.05 9.09
N ALA A 36 -12.58 -3.57 8.41
CA ALA A 36 -11.52 -2.78 9.04
C ALA A 36 -11.87 -1.29 8.95
N LEU A 37 -11.86 -0.57 10.09
CA LEU A 37 -11.87 0.90 10.15
C LEU A 37 -10.50 1.48 9.72
N PRO A 38 -10.39 2.80 9.44
CA PRO A 38 -9.18 3.39 8.88
C PRO A 38 -7.90 3.03 9.64
N VAL A 39 -6.83 2.76 8.90
CA VAL A 39 -5.51 2.39 9.43
C VAL A 39 -4.52 3.51 9.12
N TYR A 40 -3.92 4.06 10.17
CA TYR A 40 -2.87 5.08 10.08
C TYR A 40 -1.61 4.56 10.75
N ILE A 41 -0.55 4.41 9.97
CA ILE A 41 0.77 3.96 10.43
C ILE A 41 1.79 5.04 10.09
N THR A 42 2.49 5.55 11.09
CA THR A 42 3.56 6.55 10.92
C THR A 42 4.82 6.11 11.65
N GLY A 43 5.98 6.13 10.98
CA GLY A 43 7.24 5.85 11.67
C GLY A 43 8.53 6.14 10.92
N ASN A 44 9.64 6.28 11.64
CA ASN A 44 10.94 6.63 11.04
C ASN A 44 11.69 5.41 10.46
N GLN A 45 11.65 4.27 11.14
CA GLN A 45 12.35 3.02 10.81
C GLN A 45 11.43 1.87 11.22
N ALA A 46 11.08 0.90 10.38
CA ALA A 46 10.12 -0.14 10.82
C ALA A 46 10.02 -1.40 9.95
N LEU A 47 9.42 -2.45 10.52
CA LEU A 47 9.23 -3.83 10.05
C LEU A 47 7.82 -4.12 9.49
N PRO A 48 7.68 -5.08 8.55
CA PRO A 48 6.62 -5.17 7.54
C PRO A 48 5.18 -4.98 8.04
N VAL A 49 4.34 -4.37 7.18
CA VAL A 49 2.91 -4.13 7.42
C VAL A 49 2.09 -5.13 6.60
N TYR A 50 1.20 -5.85 7.28
CA TYR A 50 0.25 -6.78 6.68
C TYR A 50 -1.18 -6.39 7.07
N ILE A 51 -1.99 -6.09 6.07
CA ILE A 51 -3.40 -5.72 6.25
C ILE A 51 -4.24 -6.66 5.38
N THR A 52 -5.15 -7.40 6.01
CA THR A 52 -6.07 -8.33 5.33
C THR A 52 -7.51 -8.05 5.74
N GLY A 53 -8.41 -7.88 4.77
CA GLY A 53 -9.84 -7.78 5.11
C GLY A 53 -10.83 -7.87 3.97
N ASN A 54 -12.09 -8.17 4.29
CA ASN A 54 -13.15 -8.31 3.28
C ASN A 54 -13.68 -6.96 2.79
N GLN A 55 -13.94 -6.04 3.71
CA GLN A 55 -14.30 -4.65 3.48
C GLN A 55 -13.30 -3.83 4.30
N ALA A 56 -12.55 -2.95 3.66
CA ALA A 56 -11.53 -2.21 4.39
C ALA A 56 -11.80 -0.71 4.25
N LEU A 57 -11.29 0.10 5.19
CA LEU A 57 -11.40 1.56 5.22
C LEU A 57 -10.01 2.20 5.28
N PRO A 58 -9.87 3.48 4.81
CA PRO A 58 -8.63 4.08 4.27
C PRO A 58 -7.31 3.65 4.94
N VAL A 59 -6.32 3.24 4.14
CA VAL A 59 -4.98 2.88 4.63
C VAL A 59 -4.00 4.00 4.30
N TYR A 60 -3.39 4.54 5.35
CA TYR A 60 -2.35 5.56 5.26
C TYR A 60 -1.09 5.06 5.94
N ILE A 61 -0.01 4.95 5.18
CA ILE A 61 1.29 4.52 5.67
C ILE A 61 2.31 5.59 5.31
N THR A 62 2.96 6.16 6.32
CA THR A 62 4.01 7.18 6.16
C THR A 62 5.27 6.74 6.88
N GLY A 63 6.42 6.73 6.19
CA GLY A 63 7.67 6.48 6.90
C GLY A 63 8.96 6.78 6.14
N ASN A 64 10.07 6.87 6.88
CA ASN A 64 11.35 7.29 6.31
C ASN A 64 12.20 6.14 5.73
N GLN A 65 12.15 4.92 6.28
CA GLN A 65 13.04 3.80 5.92
C GLN A 65 12.32 2.43 5.91
N ALA A 66 12.94 1.47 5.24
CA ALA A 66 12.37 0.29 4.57
C ALA A 66 11.34 -0.59 5.31
N LEU A 67 10.21 -0.85 4.64
CA LEU A 67 9.07 -1.67 5.06
C LEU A 67 8.44 -2.40 3.86
N PRO A 68 8.27 -3.71 3.86
CA PRO A 68 7.30 -4.34 2.95
C PRO A 68 5.87 -3.96 3.37
N VAL A 69 5.02 -3.56 2.42
CA VAL A 69 3.58 -3.37 2.64
C VAL A 69 2.82 -4.39 1.83
N TYR A 70 2.01 -5.19 2.52
CA TYR A 70 1.10 -6.16 1.94
C TYR A 70 -0.32 -5.80 2.34
N ILE A 71 -1.14 -5.50 1.34
CA ILE A 71 -2.54 -5.16 1.52
C ILE A 71 -3.36 -6.12 0.66
N THR A 72 -4.24 -6.90 1.30
CA THR A 72 -5.13 -7.83 0.61
C THR A 72 -6.57 -7.58 1.03
N GLY A 73 -7.48 -7.43 0.06
CA GLY A 73 -8.90 -7.35 0.40
C GLY A 73 -9.91 -7.47 -0.73
N ASN A 74 -11.16 -7.71 -0.39
CA ASN A 74 -12.21 -7.96 -1.37
C ASN A 74 -12.86 -6.68 -1.94
N GLN A 75 -13.01 -5.60 -1.14
CA GLN A 75 -13.78 -4.41 -1.52
C GLN A 75 -13.15 -3.09 -1.04
N ALA A 76 -13.58 -2.00 -1.70
CA ALA A 76 -12.92 -0.72 -1.95
C ALA A 76 -12.24 0.02 -0.78
N LEU A 77 -11.06 0.57 -1.07
CA LEU A 77 -10.18 1.25 -0.12
C LEU A 77 -9.15 2.18 -0.79
N PRO A 78 -9.11 3.49 -0.56
CA PRO A 78 -7.94 4.26 -0.97
C PRO A 78 -6.69 3.85 -0.17
N VAL A 79 -5.57 3.63 -0.87
CA VAL A 79 -4.26 3.33 -0.27
C VAL A 79 -3.31 4.47 -0.56
N TYR A 80 -2.77 5.05 0.50
CA TYR A 80 -1.76 6.09 0.44
C TYR A 80 -0.52 5.61 1.15
N ILE A 81 0.57 5.50 0.39
CA ILE A 81 1.88 5.09 0.89
C ILE A 81 2.87 6.19 0.54
N THR A 82 3.47 6.79 1.56
CA THR A 82 4.50 7.83 1.40
C THR A 82 5.76 7.42 2.13
N GLY A 83 6.91 7.46 1.44
CA GLY A 83 8.17 7.24 2.15
C GLY A 83 9.45 7.59 1.40
N ASN A 84 10.54 7.71 2.15
CA ASN A 84 11.81 8.20 1.61
C ASN A 84 12.70 7.09 1.01
N GLN A 85 12.67 5.86 1.53
CA GLN A 85 13.57 4.76 1.11
C GLN A 85 12.87 3.39 1.12
N ALA A 86 13.41 2.45 0.33
CA ALA A 86 12.81 1.24 -0.23
C ALA A 86 11.72 0.46 0.55
N LEU A 87 10.51 0.41 -0.02
CA LEU A 87 9.38 -0.45 0.37
C LEU A 87 8.92 -1.31 -0.82
N PRO A 88 8.93 -2.64 -0.78
CA PRO A 88 8.09 -3.41 -1.68
C PRO A 88 6.61 -3.16 -1.35
N VAL A 89 5.79 -2.82 -2.34
CA VAL A 89 4.34 -2.66 -2.14
C VAL A 89 3.60 -3.72 -2.95
N TYR A 90 2.81 -4.53 -2.24
CA TYR A 90 1.95 -5.54 -2.82
C TYR A 90 0.51 -5.23 -2.42
N ILE A 91 -0.32 -4.95 -3.42
CA ILE A 91 -1.74 -4.67 -3.23
C ILE A 91 -2.52 -5.66 -4.07
N THR A 92 -3.36 -6.45 -3.42
CA THR A 92 -4.23 -7.43 -4.09
C THR A 92 -5.68 -7.18 -3.70
N GLY A 93 -6.57 -7.09 -4.67
CA GLY A 93 -8.00 -7.05 -4.34
C GLY A 93 -9.00 -7.22 -5.46
N ASN A 94 -10.25 -7.48 -5.09
CA ASN A 94 -11.31 -7.78 -6.05
C ASN A 94 -11.99 -6.52 -6.64
N GLN A 95 -12.16 -5.42 -5.89
CA GLN A 95 -12.85 -4.20 -6.34
C GLN A 95 -12.24 -2.89 -5.78
N ALA A 96 -12.15 -1.86 -6.64
CA ALA A 96 -11.74 -0.45 -6.49
C ALA A 96 -11.06 0.08 -5.18
N LEU A 97 -9.72 -0.01 -5.08
CA LEU A 97 -8.80 0.84 -4.27
C LEU A 97 -7.94 1.94 -4.98
N PRO A 98 -8.21 3.26 -5.03
CA PRO A 98 -7.27 4.19 -5.68
C PRO A 98 -5.94 4.15 -4.93
N VAL A 99 -4.84 3.91 -5.67
CA VAL A 99 -3.51 3.70 -5.09
C VAL A 99 -2.66 4.91 -5.38
N TYR A 100 -2.13 5.51 -4.31
CA TYR A 100 -1.17 6.60 -4.38
C TYR A 100 0.10 6.17 -3.65
N ILE A 101 1.19 6.07 -4.39
CA ILE A 101 2.50 5.71 -3.86
C ILE A 101 3.46 6.83 -4.21
N THR A 102 4.04 7.46 -3.19
CA THR A 102 5.03 8.52 -3.35
C THR A 102 6.31 8.13 -2.63
N GLY A 103 7.46 8.19 -3.29
CA GLY A 103 8.72 8.02 -2.59
C GLY A 103 9.99 8.40 -3.33
N ASN A 104 11.07 8.58 -2.57
CA ASN A 104 12.32 9.11 -3.11
C ASN A 104 13.24 8.03 -3.73
N GLN A 105 13.22 6.78 -3.25
CA GLN A 105 14.14 5.71 -3.71
C GLN A 105 13.48 4.32 -3.74
N ALA A 106 14.00 3.46 -4.62
CA ALA A 106 13.47 2.20 -5.16
C ALA A 106 12.39 1.41 -4.38
N LEU A 107 11.21 1.28 -4.99
CA LEU A 107 10.04 0.50 -4.54
C LEU A 107 9.58 -0.40 -5.70
N PRO A 108 9.72 -1.74 -5.68
CA PRO A 108 8.94 -2.56 -6.60
C PRO A 108 7.46 -2.48 -6.20
N VAL A 109 6.58 -2.20 -7.16
CA VAL A 109 5.13 -2.09 -6.93
C VAL A 109 4.40 -3.16 -7.72
N TYR A 110 3.64 -3.99 -7.00
CA TYR A 110 2.79 -5.02 -7.57
C TYR A 110 1.35 -4.75 -7.17
N ILE A 111 0.50 -4.50 -8.17
CA ILE A 111 -0.93 -4.26 -7.97
C ILE A 111 -1.68 -5.29 -8.81
N THR A 112 -2.50 -6.11 -8.16
CA THR A 112 -3.34 -7.11 -8.84
C THR A 112 -4.80 -6.94 -8.45
N GLY A 113 -5.71 -6.87 -9.42
CA GLY A 113 -7.13 -6.87 -9.09
C GLY A 113 -8.12 -7.06 -10.23
N ASN A 114 -9.37 -7.34 -9.87
CA ASN A 114 -10.42 -7.71 -10.84
C ASN A 114 -11.13 -6.49 -11.49
N GLN A 115 -11.32 -5.38 -10.78
CA GLN A 115 -12.03 -4.21 -11.32
C GLN A 115 -11.44 -2.88 -10.84
N ALA A 116 -11.19 -2.00 -11.83
CA ALA A 116 -11.22 -0.55 -11.81
C ALA A 116 -10.42 0.19 -10.72
N LEU A 117 -9.15 0.59 -11.02
CA LEU A 117 -8.39 1.59 -10.24
C LEU A 117 -7.44 2.56 -10.94
N PRO A 118 -7.49 3.87 -10.59
CA PRO A 118 -6.42 4.77 -10.93
C PRO A 118 -5.23 4.52 -10.01
N VAL A 119 -4.05 4.41 -10.61
CA VAL A 119 -2.79 4.21 -9.89
C VAL A 119 -1.91 5.41 -10.16
N TYR A 120 -1.46 6.06 -9.09
CA TYR A 120 -0.52 7.17 -9.13
C TYR A 120 0.75 6.75 -8.40
N ILE A 121 1.84 6.66 -9.13
CA ILE A 121 3.16 6.34 -8.58
C ILE A 121 4.09 7.49 -8.92
N THR A 122 4.66 8.12 -7.91
CA THR A 122 5.62 9.22 -8.06
C THR A 122 6.90 8.86 -7.35
N GLY A 123 8.05 8.93 -8.02
CA GLY A 123 9.31 8.78 -7.32
C GLY A 123 10.59 9.15 -8.06
N ASN A 124 11.64 9.45 -7.31
CA ASN A 124 12.86 10.01 -7.87
C ASN A 124 13.81 8.95 -8.49
N GLN A 125 13.81 7.70 -8.03
CA GLN A 125 14.74 6.63 -8.48
C GLN A 125 14.08 5.22 -8.47
N ALA A 126 14.53 4.35 -9.39
CA ALA A 126 13.93 3.11 -9.92
C ALA A 126 12.94 2.24 -9.05
N LEU A 127 11.63 2.26 -9.40
CA LEU A 127 10.54 1.27 -9.17
C LEU A 127 10.09 0.39 -10.39
N PRO A 128 10.40 -0.91 -10.50
CA PRO A 128 9.68 -1.75 -11.46
C PRO A 128 8.20 -1.81 -11.05
N VAL A 129 7.29 -1.51 -11.97
CA VAL A 129 5.84 -1.47 -11.70
C VAL A 129 5.14 -2.57 -12.49
N TYR A 130 4.42 -3.42 -11.77
CA TYR A 130 3.60 -4.48 -12.33
C TYR A 130 2.16 -4.26 -11.91
N ILE A 131 1.29 -4.01 -12.89
CA ILE A 131 -0.14 -3.81 -12.68
C ILE A 131 -0.89 -4.82 -13.53
N THR A 132 -1.69 -5.67 -12.90
CA THR A 132 -2.47 -6.70 -13.57
C THR A 132 -3.94 -6.57 -13.19
N GLY A 133 -4.83 -6.50 -14.18
CA GLY A 133 -6.26 -6.55 -13.87
C GLY A 133 -7.22 -6.75 -15.05
N ASN A 134 -8.44 -7.18 -14.74
CA ASN A 134 -9.42 -7.59 -15.75
C ASN A 134 -10.14 -6.43 -16.47
N GLN A 135 -10.27 -5.24 -15.85
CA GLN A 135 -10.87 -4.02 -16.43
C GLN A 135 -10.12 -2.79 -15.89
N ALA A 136 -9.64 -1.86 -16.73
CA ALA A 136 -8.73 -0.79 -16.30
C ALA A 136 -9.36 0.61 -16.07
N LEU A 137 -8.63 1.37 -15.26
CA LEU A 137 -8.62 2.82 -15.04
C LEU A 137 -7.18 3.32 -15.37
N PRO A 138 -6.93 4.64 -15.43
CA PRO A 138 -5.67 5.22 -15.88
C PRO A 138 -4.52 4.99 -14.89
N VAL A 139 -3.32 4.78 -15.42
CA VAL A 139 -2.08 4.62 -14.64
C VAL A 139 -1.19 5.82 -14.93
N TYR A 140 -0.76 6.51 -13.88
CA TYR A 140 0.17 7.63 -13.94
C TYR A 140 1.42 7.28 -13.15
N ILE A 141 2.56 7.18 -13.86
CA ILE A 141 3.85 6.90 -13.25
C ILE A 141 4.79 8.04 -13.63
N THR A 142 5.34 8.73 -12.63
CA THR A 142 6.29 9.84 -12.82
C THR A 142 7.58 9.55 -12.07
N GLY A 143 8.72 9.75 -12.72
CA GLY A 143 10.01 9.63 -12.06
C GLY A 143 11.22 10.03 -12.90
N ASN A 144 12.34 10.31 -12.22
CA ASN A 144 13.52 10.92 -12.83
C ASN A 144 14.51 9.92 -13.45
N GLN A 145 14.47 8.63 -13.11
CA GLN A 145 15.42 7.60 -13.58
C GLN A 145 14.74 6.23 -13.80
N ALA A 146 15.28 5.46 -14.76
CA ALA A 146 14.58 4.49 -15.62
C ALA A 146 13.91 3.28 -14.93
N LEU A 147 12.72 2.91 -15.45
CA LEU A 147 11.92 1.79 -14.98
C LEU A 147 11.14 1.02 -16.05
N PRO A 148 11.16 -0.31 -16.02
CA PRO A 148 10.22 -1.12 -16.77
C PRO A 148 8.84 -1.07 -16.10
N VAL A 149 7.82 -0.76 -16.91
CA VAL A 149 6.42 -0.76 -16.51
C VAL A 149 5.71 -1.87 -17.28
N TYR A 150 5.08 -2.79 -16.55
CA TYR A 150 4.29 -3.87 -17.12
C TYR A 150 2.84 -3.71 -16.67
N ILE A 151 1.96 -3.40 -17.63
CA ILE A 151 0.52 -3.28 -17.39
C ILE A 151 -0.19 -4.32 -18.25
N THR A 152 -0.94 -5.23 -17.62
CA THR A 152 -1.70 -6.26 -18.33
C THR A 152 -3.18 -6.21 -17.97
N GLY A 153 -4.06 -6.23 -18.98
CA GLY A 153 -5.51 -6.23 -18.78
C GLY A 153 -6.32 -6.10 -20.07
N LYS A 154 -7.60 -6.51 -20.04
CA LYS A 154 -8.48 -6.53 -21.24
C LYS A 154 -8.72 -5.14 -21.86
N ARG A 155 -8.48 -4.04 -21.14
CA ARG A 155 -8.66 -2.65 -21.59
C ARG A 155 -7.67 -1.71 -20.88
N ALA A 156 -6.37 -1.83 -21.12
CA ALA A 156 -5.38 -0.92 -20.51
C ALA A 156 -5.21 0.36 -21.34
N PHE A 157 -5.30 1.54 -20.71
CA PHE A 157 -4.93 2.83 -21.31
C PHE A 157 -3.72 3.39 -20.54
N PRO A 158 -2.48 3.16 -21.02
CA PRO A 158 -1.34 3.94 -20.55
C PRO A 158 -1.48 5.38 -21.04
N VAL A 159 -1.23 6.36 -20.16
CA VAL A 159 -1.05 7.77 -20.51
C VAL A 159 0.35 8.19 -20.08
#